data_AF-A0A3M1S127-F1
#
_entry.id   AF-A0A3M1S127-F1
#
_cell.length_a   1.000
_cell.length_b   1.000
_cell.length_c   1.000
_cell.angle_alpha   90.00
_cell.angle_beta   90.00
_cell.angle_gamma   90.00
#
_symmetry.space_group_name_H-M   'P 1'
#
loop_
_entity.id
_entity.type
_entity.pdbx_description
1 polymer ?
#
loop_
_entity_poly.entity_id
_entity_poly.type
_entity_poly.pdbx_seq_one_letter_code
_entity_poly.pdbx_strand_id
1 'polypeptide(L)'
;MRNINFQKEDILKKNFYPSIVKRGQGKISFDSPLFWKKNIPFYSLLLLITTCFFYFFLIYLLLIKKRIIIPKIRFMAMMQKKFFHFLVVIIVFSFPNISFGGDYHTFSTLVCSDCHVMHGSKTHLYDGTSGPDTTIGGLAPYNMLLKNNENELCLSCHDGKANAPDVRGANTNSYIRAAGAINVLGDSGTYGENKGHTLGITSPPPGGTWTGNSSEGLKCSHCHNVHGNNFYRNLVKSPGNATGKKVTYSTGSGYGGTEAIQQISTSPMSTHYGANNIYYRQTAVGTTDFGLSEWCSGCHESIHGQGGSGNMGGSASGDTSSAGDEWLRHPTRDVTMSEGVTNKHIDSNHWFSSLSSRVPVVSPSGIIPGSSTGSDNEVFCGSCHKAHGSDKKFGLLYDDDSTSSLEDGTSMMQTCQQCHYK
;
A
#
# COMPACT_ATOMS: atom_id res chain seq x y z
N MET A 1 28.71 4.63 45.93
CA MET A 1 28.04 5.57 46.86
C MET A 1 28.81 6.89 46.86
N ARG A 2 28.35 7.89 46.11
CA ARG A 2 28.81 9.28 46.17
C ARG A 2 27.56 10.15 46.06
N ASN A 3 27.29 10.88 47.15
CA ASN A 3 26.19 11.84 47.27
C ASN A 3 26.52 13.09 46.47
N ILE A 4 25.60 13.51 45.59
CA ILE A 4 25.61 14.85 45.00
C ILE A 4 24.30 15.51 45.42
N ASN A 5 24.44 16.52 46.29
CA ASN A 5 23.39 17.45 46.69
C ASN A 5 23.06 18.37 45.51
N PHE A 6 21.80 18.46 45.12
CA PHE A 6 21.29 19.56 44.31
C PHE A 6 20.44 20.48 45.20
N GLN A 7 20.93 21.71 45.37
CA GLN A 7 20.15 22.79 45.94
C GLN A 7 19.14 23.32 44.91
N LYS A 8 17.91 23.53 45.39
CA LYS A 8 16.86 24.30 44.74
C LYS A 8 17.23 25.78 44.78
N GLU A 9 17.16 26.46 43.64
CA GLU A 9 16.88 27.89 43.60
C GLU A 9 15.71 28.16 42.66
N ASP A 10 14.69 28.80 43.23
CA ASP A 10 13.57 29.43 42.57
C ASP A 10 14.03 30.71 41.86
N ILE A 11 13.82 30.83 40.55
CA ILE A 11 13.81 32.13 39.87
C ILE A 11 12.52 32.29 39.06
N LEU A 12 11.73 33.25 39.54
CA LEU A 12 10.50 33.77 38.97
C LEU A 12 10.72 34.49 37.62
N LYS A 13 9.77 34.22 36.71
CA LYS A 13 9.07 35.15 35.81
C LYS A 13 9.91 36.16 35.02
N LYS A 14 10.06 35.92 33.71
CA LYS A 14 10.04 37.00 32.70
C LYS A 14 9.29 36.58 31.43
N ASN A 15 8.19 37.32 31.23
CA ASN A 15 7.38 37.54 30.04
C ASN A 15 8.01 37.14 28.69
N PHE A 16 7.32 36.27 27.94
CA PHE A 16 7.37 36.24 26.48
C PHE A 16 5.94 36.15 25.94
N TYR A 17 5.45 37.26 25.40
CA TYR A 17 4.35 37.26 24.45
C TYR A 17 4.89 36.77 23.10
N PRO A 18 4.28 35.79 22.43
CA PRO A 18 4.52 35.59 21.01
C PRO A 18 3.65 36.57 20.20
N SER A 19 4.34 37.26 19.30
CA SER A 19 3.79 38.13 18.27
C SER A 19 2.79 37.39 17.38
N ILE A 20 1.66 38.05 17.13
CA ILE A 20 0.64 37.64 16.18
C ILE A 20 1.24 37.67 14.77
N VAL A 21 1.60 36.51 14.24
CA VAL A 21 1.92 36.34 12.83
C VAL A 21 0.61 36.29 12.05
N LYS A 22 0.26 37.39 11.38
CA LYS A 22 -0.79 37.40 10.35
C LYS A 22 -0.31 36.54 9.16
N ARG A 23 -0.73 35.28 9.09
CA ARG A 23 -0.59 34.47 7.87
C ARG A 23 -1.59 34.97 6.83
N GLY A 24 -1.06 35.39 5.69
CA GLY A 24 -1.84 35.75 4.52
C GLY A 24 -2.67 34.57 4.04
N GLN A 25 -3.89 34.87 3.59
CA GLN A 25 -4.76 33.95 2.89
C GLN A 25 -4.08 33.51 1.60
N GLY A 26 -3.50 32.31 1.62
CA GLY A 26 -3.04 31.64 0.40
C GLY A 26 -4.27 31.32 -0.46
N LYS A 27 -4.39 31.98 -1.61
CA LYS A 27 -5.31 31.57 -2.67
C LYS A 27 -4.94 30.13 -3.07
N ILE A 28 -5.90 29.22 -2.96
CA ILE A 28 -5.82 27.91 -3.58
C ILE A 28 -5.91 28.15 -5.09
N SER A 29 -4.77 28.20 -5.76
CA SER A 29 -4.68 28.16 -7.22
C SER A 29 -4.80 26.70 -7.65
N PHE A 30 -5.81 26.40 -8.47
CA PHE A 30 -6.05 25.10 -9.11
C PHE A 30 -5.21 24.94 -10.40
N ASP A 31 -4.01 25.51 -10.46
CA ASP A 31 -3.19 25.55 -11.67
C ASP A 31 -2.09 24.48 -11.68
N SER A 32 -2.44 23.20 -11.47
CA SER A 32 -1.51 22.11 -11.81
C SER A 32 -1.79 21.61 -13.25
N PRO A 33 -0.97 21.97 -14.26
CA PRO A 33 -1.17 21.58 -15.67
C PRO A 33 -0.99 20.07 -15.95
N LEU A 34 -0.63 19.28 -14.93
CA LEU A 34 -0.41 17.83 -15.06
C LEU A 34 -1.70 16.99 -14.99
N PHE A 35 -2.75 17.48 -14.33
CA PHE A 35 -4.04 16.77 -14.27
C PHE A 35 -4.76 16.78 -15.62
N TRP A 36 -4.64 17.88 -16.37
CA TRP A 36 -5.25 18.02 -17.68
C TRP A 36 -4.54 17.16 -18.74
N LYS A 37 -3.21 17.12 -18.75
CA LYS A 37 -2.45 16.44 -19.83
C LYS A 37 -2.68 14.92 -19.95
N LYS A 38 -3.02 14.21 -18.89
CA LYS A 38 -3.26 12.75 -18.95
C LYS A 38 -4.71 12.36 -19.30
N ASN A 39 -5.67 13.28 -19.17
CA ASN A 39 -7.09 13.00 -19.47
C ASN A 39 -7.57 13.61 -20.79
N ILE A 40 -6.73 14.41 -21.49
CA ILE A 40 -7.02 14.94 -22.84
C ILE A 40 -7.51 13.87 -23.82
N PRO A 41 -6.89 12.68 -23.98
CA PRO A 41 -7.37 11.71 -24.97
C PRO A 41 -8.77 11.18 -24.63
N PHE A 42 -9.13 11.11 -23.34
CA PHE A 42 -10.45 10.63 -22.91
C PHE A 42 -11.55 11.68 -23.16
N TYR A 43 -11.32 12.95 -22.78
CA TYR A 43 -12.28 14.01 -23.04
C TYR A 43 -12.40 14.32 -24.54
N SER A 44 -11.31 14.25 -25.30
CA SER A 44 -11.34 14.40 -26.76
C SER A 44 -12.11 13.26 -27.43
N LEU A 45 -11.98 12.01 -26.96
CA LEU A 45 -12.76 10.89 -27.47
C LEU A 45 -14.25 11.02 -27.13
N LEU A 46 -14.58 11.44 -25.90
CA LEU A 46 -15.97 11.69 -25.49
C LEU A 46 -16.61 12.85 -26.28
N LEU A 47 -15.84 13.91 -26.54
CA LEU A 47 -16.27 15.04 -27.37
C LEU A 47 -16.45 14.61 -28.84
N LEU A 48 -15.56 13.76 -29.37
CA LEU A 48 -15.68 13.21 -30.72
C LEU A 48 -16.93 12.31 -30.85
N ILE A 49 -17.18 11.44 -29.87
CA ILE A 49 -18.37 10.59 -29.86
C ILE A 49 -19.64 11.43 -29.79
N THR A 50 -19.71 12.41 -28.87
CA THR A 50 -20.90 13.27 -28.72
C THR A 50 -21.15 14.14 -29.94
N THR A 51 -20.10 14.69 -30.58
CA THR A 51 -20.22 15.44 -31.83
C THR A 51 -20.66 14.55 -32.99
N CYS A 52 -20.12 13.34 -33.15
CA CYS A 52 -20.60 12.38 -34.15
C CYS A 52 -22.09 12.04 -33.95
N PHE A 53 -22.53 11.79 -32.72
CA PHE A 53 -23.94 11.57 -32.40
C PHE A 53 -24.82 12.77 -32.77
N PHE A 54 -24.36 13.99 -32.49
CA PHE A 54 -25.08 15.21 -32.83
C PHE A 54 -25.21 15.39 -34.35
N TYR A 55 -24.15 15.10 -35.12
CA TYR A 55 -24.19 15.12 -36.59
C TYR A 55 -25.14 14.07 -37.17
N PHE A 56 -25.11 12.84 -36.66
CA PHE A 56 -26.05 11.79 -37.08
C PHE A 56 -27.50 12.19 -36.80
N PHE A 57 -27.77 12.80 -35.63
CA PHE A 57 -29.09 13.30 -35.27
C PHE A 57 -29.54 14.46 -36.19
N LEU A 58 -28.64 15.39 -36.52
CA LEU A 58 -28.94 16.50 -37.43
C LEU A 58 -29.24 16.02 -38.84
N ILE A 59 -28.45 15.08 -39.38
CA ILE A 59 -28.68 14.44 -40.68
C ILE A 59 -30.04 13.72 -40.68
N TYR A 60 -30.35 12.98 -39.61
CA TYR A 60 -31.64 12.32 -39.45
C TYR A 60 -32.83 13.31 -39.47
N LEU A 61 -32.73 14.43 -38.75
CA LEU A 61 -33.75 15.47 -38.78
C LEU A 61 -33.89 16.14 -40.16
N LEU A 62 -32.79 16.36 -40.87
CA LEU A 62 -32.79 16.90 -42.23
C LEU A 62 -33.45 15.94 -43.23
N LEU A 63 -33.23 14.64 -43.09
CA LEU A 63 -33.86 13.60 -43.91
C LEU A 63 -35.37 13.50 -43.65
N ILE A 64 -35.82 13.65 -42.40
CA ILE A 64 -37.26 13.74 -42.07
C ILE A 64 -37.90 14.97 -42.71
N LYS A 65 -37.21 16.13 -42.68
CA LYS A 65 -37.77 17.40 -43.16
C LYS A 65 -37.98 17.44 -44.67
N LYS A 66 -37.21 16.66 -45.45
CA LYS A 66 -37.32 16.62 -46.92
C LYS A 66 -38.51 15.84 -47.47
N ARG A 67 -39.38 15.21 -46.65
CA ARG A 67 -40.60 14.49 -47.09
C ARG A 67 -40.41 13.65 -48.36
N ILE A 68 -39.27 12.99 -48.52
CA ILE A 68 -39.07 12.00 -49.58
C ILE A 68 -39.68 10.69 -49.07
N ILE A 69 -40.84 10.37 -49.63
CA ILE A 69 -41.69 9.22 -49.36
C ILE A 69 -40.94 7.92 -49.64
N ILE A 70 -40.78 7.04 -48.63
CA ILE A 70 -40.73 5.57 -48.84
C ILE A 70 -41.43 4.86 -47.66
N PRO A 71 -42.38 3.93 -47.90
CA PRO A 71 -43.12 3.20 -46.85
C PRO A 71 -42.30 2.11 -46.12
N LYS A 72 -40.96 2.19 -46.13
CA LYS A 72 -40.06 1.26 -45.41
C LYS A 72 -39.56 1.79 -44.05
N ILE A 73 -39.96 2.99 -43.64
CA ILE A 73 -39.42 3.68 -42.44
C ILE A 73 -39.83 3.00 -41.11
N ARG A 74 -40.97 2.29 -41.07
CA ARG A 74 -41.37 1.53 -39.86
C ARG A 74 -40.39 0.40 -39.51
N PHE A 75 -39.74 -0.21 -40.51
CA PHE A 75 -38.78 -1.29 -40.27
C PHE A 75 -37.42 -0.76 -39.76
N MET A 76 -36.97 0.39 -40.27
CA MET A 76 -35.71 1.02 -39.82
C MET A 76 -35.83 1.65 -38.43
N ALA A 77 -36.95 2.26 -38.08
CA ALA A 77 -37.16 2.83 -36.74
C ALA A 77 -37.14 1.75 -35.63
N MET A 78 -37.58 0.52 -35.94
CA MET A 78 -37.55 -0.59 -35.01
C MET A 78 -36.14 -1.23 -34.90
N MET A 79 -35.38 -1.25 -36.00
CA MET A 79 -33.98 -1.71 -36.01
C MET A 79 -33.04 -0.73 -35.27
N GLN A 80 -33.29 0.57 -35.39
CA GLN A 80 -32.48 1.63 -34.78
C GLN A 80 -32.60 1.66 -33.24
N LYS A 81 -33.79 1.37 -32.69
CA LYS A 81 -33.98 1.22 -31.24
C LYS A 81 -33.22 0.02 -30.69
N LYS A 82 -33.26 -1.13 -31.37
CA LYS A 82 -32.54 -2.34 -30.94
C LYS A 82 -31.02 -2.18 -31.03
N PHE A 83 -30.53 -1.54 -32.09
CA PHE A 83 -29.10 -1.24 -32.24
C PHE A 83 -28.59 -0.25 -31.18
N PHE A 84 -29.38 0.79 -30.86
CA PHE A 84 -29.02 1.74 -29.80
C PHE A 84 -28.96 1.06 -28.41
N HIS A 85 -29.93 0.20 -28.08
CA HIS A 85 -29.88 -0.55 -26.82
C HIS A 85 -28.68 -1.50 -26.78
N PHE A 86 -28.37 -2.18 -27.89
CA PHE A 86 -27.20 -3.04 -27.98
C PHE A 86 -25.88 -2.27 -27.81
N LEU A 87 -25.77 -1.08 -28.41
CA LEU A 87 -24.60 -0.21 -28.27
C LEU A 87 -24.45 0.31 -26.83
N VAL A 88 -25.55 0.74 -26.19
CA VAL A 88 -25.53 1.19 -24.79
C VAL A 88 -25.13 0.05 -23.86
N VAL A 89 -25.64 -1.17 -24.09
CA VAL A 89 -25.23 -2.37 -23.35
C VAL A 89 -23.73 -2.61 -23.56
N ILE A 90 -23.24 -2.67 -24.80
CA ILE A 90 -21.80 -2.84 -25.07
C ILE A 90 -20.98 -1.75 -24.38
N ILE A 91 -21.37 -0.48 -24.47
CA ILE A 91 -20.62 0.63 -23.85
C ILE A 91 -20.59 0.46 -22.32
N VAL A 92 -21.74 0.19 -21.68
CA VAL A 92 -21.83 -0.02 -20.23
C VAL A 92 -21.01 -1.23 -19.78
N PHE A 93 -20.98 -2.32 -20.56
CA PHE A 93 -20.20 -3.52 -20.25
C PHE A 93 -18.73 -3.49 -20.72
N SER A 94 -18.37 -2.53 -21.58
CA SER A 94 -16.99 -2.37 -22.10
C SER A 94 -16.19 -1.32 -21.34
N PHE A 95 -16.78 -0.59 -20.39
CA PHE A 95 -15.98 0.21 -19.47
C PHE A 95 -15.20 -0.76 -18.57
N PRO A 96 -13.86 -0.77 -18.64
CA PRO A 96 -13.08 -1.50 -17.64
C PRO A 96 -13.49 -0.94 -16.28
N ASN A 97 -13.81 -1.82 -15.33
CA ASN A 97 -14.00 -1.43 -13.94
C ASN A 97 -12.77 -0.62 -13.54
N ILE A 98 -12.90 0.70 -13.45
CA ILE A 98 -11.84 1.57 -12.96
C ILE A 98 -11.72 1.20 -11.49
N SER A 99 -10.76 0.34 -11.20
CA SER A 99 -10.36 0.02 -9.83
C SER A 99 -9.74 1.30 -9.28
N PHE A 100 -10.45 1.97 -8.37
CA PHE A 100 -9.91 3.12 -7.67
C PHE A 100 -8.95 2.59 -6.61
N GLY A 101 -7.74 3.16 -6.60
CA GLY A 101 -6.76 2.71 -5.62
C GLY A 101 -7.22 2.99 -4.20
N GLY A 102 -6.93 2.08 -3.28
CA GLY A 102 -7.29 2.21 -1.87
C GLY A 102 -8.67 1.66 -1.56
N ASP A 103 -8.73 0.46 -0.98
CA ASP A 103 -10.01 -0.15 -0.60
C ASP A 103 -10.67 0.53 0.61
N TYR A 104 -9.88 1.29 1.37
CA TYR A 104 -10.29 2.11 2.51
C TYR A 104 -10.00 3.58 2.19
N HIS A 105 -10.70 4.52 2.82
CA HIS A 105 -10.48 5.97 2.62
C HIS A 105 -10.73 6.47 1.19
N THR A 106 -11.73 5.93 0.49
CA THR A 106 -12.16 6.41 -0.83
C THR A 106 -13.62 6.87 -0.82
N PHE A 107 -13.88 7.98 -1.52
CA PHE A 107 -15.21 8.54 -1.76
C PHE A 107 -16.09 8.58 -0.51
N SER A 108 -17.17 7.78 -0.49
CA SER A 108 -18.18 7.74 0.58
C SER A 108 -17.66 7.20 1.90
N THR A 109 -16.48 6.55 1.91
CA THR A 109 -15.84 6.07 3.15
C THR A 109 -14.87 7.10 3.75
N LEU A 110 -14.56 8.19 3.03
CA LEU A 110 -13.70 9.28 3.52
C LEU A 110 -14.57 10.45 4.00
N VAL A 111 -15.17 10.28 5.18
CA VAL A 111 -16.00 11.32 5.80
C VAL A 111 -15.11 12.22 6.66
N CYS A 112 -14.96 13.49 6.28
CA CYS A 112 -14.05 14.42 6.96
C CYS A 112 -14.29 14.52 8.48
N SER A 113 -15.55 14.44 8.93
CA SER A 113 -15.88 14.53 10.35
C SER A 113 -15.47 13.34 11.19
N ASP A 114 -15.08 12.23 10.58
CA ASP A 114 -14.59 11.05 11.29
C ASP A 114 -13.14 11.26 11.76
N CYS A 115 -12.41 12.14 11.06
CA CYS A 115 -11.01 12.45 11.34
C CYS A 115 -10.81 13.86 11.91
N HIS A 116 -11.60 14.83 11.43
CA HIS A 116 -11.43 16.23 11.72
C HIS A 116 -12.53 16.77 12.62
N VAL A 117 -12.16 17.75 13.43
CA VAL A 117 -13.11 18.50 14.24
C VAL A 117 -12.96 19.99 13.96
N MET A 118 -14.08 20.65 13.68
CA MET A 118 -14.10 22.12 13.52
C MET A 118 -14.13 22.83 14.89
N HIS A 119 -14.71 22.17 15.90
CA HIS A 119 -14.83 22.67 17.26
C HIS A 119 -14.59 21.54 18.25
N GLY A 120 -13.65 21.69 19.19
CA GLY A 120 -13.31 20.70 20.23
C GLY A 120 -14.42 20.38 21.24
N SER A 121 -15.67 20.68 20.93
CA SER A 121 -16.87 20.39 21.72
C SER A 121 -17.83 19.40 21.04
N LYS A 122 -17.53 18.91 19.83
CA LYS A 122 -18.43 18.02 19.08
C LYS A 122 -18.22 16.55 19.49
N THR A 123 -19.11 16.03 20.32
CA THR A 123 -19.10 14.63 20.82
C THR A 123 -20.08 13.69 20.09
N HIS A 124 -20.50 14.00 18.86
CA HIS A 124 -21.53 13.23 18.13
C HIS A 124 -21.36 13.35 16.61
N LEU A 125 -21.88 12.37 15.87
CA LEU A 125 -22.00 12.40 14.41
C LEU A 125 -23.10 13.39 13.96
N TYR A 126 -23.13 13.73 12.68
CA TYR A 126 -24.13 14.68 12.13
C TYR A 126 -25.58 14.18 12.23
N ASP A 127 -25.79 12.86 12.32
CA ASP A 127 -27.09 12.23 12.50
C ASP A 127 -27.52 12.13 13.98
N GLY A 128 -26.72 12.66 14.91
CA GLY A 128 -27.00 12.63 16.35
C GLY A 128 -26.55 11.36 17.05
N THR A 129 -26.00 10.38 16.34
CA THR A 129 -25.46 9.15 16.96
C THR A 129 -24.06 9.38 17.55
N SER A 130 -23.67 8.54 18.51
CA SER A 130 -22.32 8.55 19.05
C SER A 130 -21.32 8.05 17.99
N GLY A 131 -20.31 8.86 17.66
CA GLY A 131 -19.23 8.45 16.78
C GLY A 131 -18.33 7.38 17.39
N PRO A 132 -17.45 6.72 16.61
CA PRO A 132 -16.67 5.55 17.03
C PRO A 132 -15.76 5.77 18.25
N ASP A 133 -15.46 7.02 18.59
CA ASP A 133 -14.99 7.43 19.92
C ASP A 133 -15.11 8.96 20.05
N THR A 134 -16.07 9.41 20.86
CA THR A 134 -16.39 10.85 21.03
C THR A 134 -15.47 11.56 22.02
N THR A 135 -14.51 10.85 22.62
CA THR A 135 -13.57 11.42 23.58
C THR A 135 -12.58 12.28 22.83
N ILE A 136 -12.85 13.58 22.82
CA ILE A 136 -11.92 14.58 22.32
C ILE A 136 -10.71 14.56 23.25
N GLY A 137 -9.53 14.38 22.68
CA GLY A 137 -8.30 14.37 23.46
C GLY A 137 -8.12 15.68 24.24
N GLY A 138 -7.57 15.62 25.46
CA GLY A 138 -7.46 16.78 26.37
C GLY A 138 -6.69 17.99 25.83
N LEU A 139 -5.99 17.85 24.69
CA LEU A 139 -5.24 18.91 24.01
C LEU A 139 -5.91 19.40 22.72
N ALA A 140 -7.19 19.08 22.50
CA ALA A 140 -7.85 19.42 21.26
C ALA A 140 -8.08 20.94 21.05
N PRO A 141 -8.11 21.39 19.78
CA PRO A 141 -7.85 20.59 18.58
C PRO A 141 -6.35 20.51 18.26
N TYR A 142 -5.81 19.29 18.20
CA TYR A 142 -4.48 19.08 17.64
C TYR A 142 -4.57 19.24 16.11
N ASN A 143 -4.15 20.40 15.59
CA ASN A 143 -4.17 20.75 14.17
C ASN A 143 -5.45 20.32 13.40
N MET A 144 -6.62 20.60 13.99
CA MET A 144 -7.95 20.25 13.42
C MET A 144 -8.29 18.75 13.40
N LEU A 145 -7.59 17.91 14.16
CA LEU A 145 -7.92 16.49 14.34
C LEU A 145 -8.87 16.27 15.52
N LEU A 146 -9.65 15.18 15.44
CA LEU A 146 -10.56 14.74 16.50
C LEU A 146 -9.84 14.17 17.74
N LYS A 147 -8.60 13.67 17.56
CA LYS A 147 -7.75 13.07 18.62
C LYS A 147 -6.46 13.87 18.83
N ASN A 148 -5.69 13.56 19.88
CA ASN A 148 -4.51 14.35 20.25
C ASN A 148 -3.35 14.21 19.27
N ASN A 149 -3.18 13.07 18.63
CA ASN A 149 -2.18 12.89 17.58
C ASN A 149 -2.74 11.99 16.47
N GLU A 150 -2.04 11.98 15.34
CA GLU A 150 -2.48 11.26 14.15
C GLU A 150 -2.55 9.75 14.37
N ASN A 151 -1.62 9.17 15.11
CA ASN A 151 -1.58 7.73 15.38
C ASN A 151 -2.78 7.29 16.23
N GLU A 152 -3.09 8.04 17.28
CA GLU A 152 -4.32 7.83 18.08
C GLU A 152 -5.58 7.92 17.23
N LEU A 153 -5.62 8.86 16.27
CA LEU A 153 -6.75 9.00 15.36
C LEU A 153 -6.93 7.76 14.48
N CYS A 154 -5.85 7.32 13.81
CA CYS A 154 -5.91 6.13 12.96
C CYS A 154 -6.30 4.89 13.76
N LEU A 155 -5.67 4.68 14.93
CA LEU A 155 -5.93 3.53 15.78
C LEU A 155 -7.35 3.54 16.38
N SER A 156 -8.01 4.70 16.51
CA SER A 156 -9.41 4.74 16.95
C SER A 156 -10.37 3.97 16.03
N CYS A 157 -10.00 3.81 14.75
CA CYS A 157 -10.72 3.00 13.78
C CYS A 157 -10.03 1.66 13.49
N HIS A 158 -8.71 1.58 13.62
CA HIS A 158 -7.90 0.43 13.20
C HIS A 158 -7.35 -0.42 14.36
N ASP A 159 -7.74 -0.19 15.60
CA ASP A 159 -7.38 -1.01 16.75
C ASP A 159 -8.66 -1.61 17.36
N GLY A 160 -8.83 -2.92 17.21
CA GLY A 160 -9.93 -3.64 17.86
C GLY A 160 -11.33 -3.41 17.26
N LYS A 161 -11.46 -2.82 16.07
CA LYS A 161 -12.77 -2.50 15.44
C LYS A 161 -13.17 -3.52 14.40
N ALA A 162 -14.47 -3.77 14.26
CA ALA A 162 -15.00 -4.79 13.34
C ALA A 162 -15.15 -4.34 11.88
N ASN A 163 -15.13 -3.03 11.61
CA ASN A 163 -15.42 -2.45 10.29
C ASN A 163 -14.17 -1.98 9.52
N ALA A 164 -12.98 -2.17 10.08
CA ALA A 164 -11.71 -1.84 9.46
C ALA A 164 -10.66 -2.91 9.82
N PRO A 165 -9.58 -3.08 9.03
CA PRO A 165 -8.50 -4.00 9.38
C PRO A 165 -7.88 -3.56 10.70
N ASP A 166 -7.74 -4.52 11.62
CA ASP A 166 -7.18 -4.28 12.95
C ASP A 166 -5.65 -4.27 12.86
N VAL A 167 -4.99 -3.14 12.79
CA VAL A 167 -3.56 -3.07 12.49
C VAL A 167 -2.65 -3.17 13.71
N ARG A 168 -3.18 -3.28 14.93
CA ARG A 168 -2.37 -3.28 16.17
C ARG A 168 -2.64 -4.52 17.00
N GLY A 169 -1.60 -5.01 17.69
CA GLY A 169 -1.75 -6.10 18.65
C GLY A 169 -2.34 -7.39 18.06
N ALA A 170 -3.02 -8.16 18.90
CA ALA A 170 -3.69 -9.39 18.50
C ALA A 170 -4.93 -9.05 17.66
N ASN A 171 -5.04 -9.66 16.47
CA ASN A 171 -6.14 -9.43 15.56
C ASN A 171 -7.49 -9.79 16.18
N THR A 172 -8.37 -8.81 16.37
CA THR A 172 -9.68 -9.03 17.00
C THR A 172 -10.82 -9.17 16.00
N ASN A 173 -10.54 -9.17 14.70
CA ASN A 173 -11.57 -9.23 13.67
C ASN A 173 -11.25 -10.25 12.57
N SER A 174 -12.05 -10.27 11.51
CA SER A 174 -11.96 -11.27 10.43
C SER A 174 -11.09 -10.84 9.25
N TYR A 175 -10.44 -9.67 9.31
CA TYR A 175 -9.57 -9.20 8.23
C TYR A 175 -8.20 -9.85 8.34
N ILE A 176 -7.73 -10.47 7.25
CA ILE A 176 -6.38 -11.02 7.20
C ILE A 176 -5.35 -9.89 7.05
N ARG A 177 -4.31 -9.91 7.89
CA ARG A 177 -3.27 -8.87 7.93
C ARG A 177 -1.97 -9.37 7.30
N ALA A 178 -1.88 -9.37 5.97
CA ALA A 178 -0.62 -9.72 5.29
C ALA A 178 0.56 -8.83 5.71
N ALA A 179 0.31 -7.57 6.07
CA ALA A 179 1.33 -6.66 6.60
C ALA A 179 1.60 -6.86 8.11
N GLY A 180 0.79 -7.67 8.80
CA GLY A 180 0.87 -7.94 10.24
C GLY A 180 0.38 -6.81 11.13
N ALA A 181 0.99 -6.70 12.30
CA ALA A 181 0.60 -5.80 13.37
C ALA A 181 1.68 -4.75 13.64
N ILE A 182 1.27 -3.49 13.74
CA ILE A 182 2.11 -2.36 14.13
C ILE A 182 2.21 -2.29 15.65
N ASN A 183 3.36 -1.82 16.14
CA ASN A 183 3.56 -1.54 17.56
C ASN A 183 3.41 -0.04 17.82
N VAL A 184 3.25 0.34 19.08
CA VAL A 184 3.29 1.73 19.55
C VAL A 184 4.39 1.86 20.60
N LEU A 185 5.02 3.02 20.69
CA LEU A 185 5.98 3.32 21.74
C LEU A 185 5.38 3.07 23.13
N GLY A 186 6.06 2.27 23.94
CA GLY A 186 5.63 1.74 25.23
C GLY A 186 5.08 0.32 25.19
N ASP A 187 4.77 -0.23 24.00
CA ASP A 187 4.23 -1.58 23.90
C ASP A 187 5.25 -2.65 24.34
N SER A 188 4.77 -3.67 25.03
CA SER A 188 5.58 -4.77 25.56
C SER A 188 4.92 -6.14 25.30
N GLY A 189 5.63 -7.23 25.59
CA GLY A 189 5.10 -8.59 25.46
C GLY A 189 5.02 -9.09 24.01
N THR A 190 3.85 -9.62 23.62
CA THR A 190 3.66 -10.31 22.34
C THR A 190 3.85 -9.39 21.13
N TYR A 191 3.49 -8.10 21.23
CA TYR A 191 3.67 -7.09 20.19
C TYR A 191 4.48 -5.91 20.73
N GLY A 192 5.67 -6.21 21.26
CA GLY A 192 6.58 -5.19 21.79
C GLY A 192 7.30 -4.39 20.70
N GLU A 193 7.84 -3.22 21.06
CA GLU A 193 8.50 -2.28 20.12
C GLU A 193 9.60 -2.88 19.24
N ASN A 194 10.22 -3.99 19.64
CA ASN A 194 11.30 -4.66 18.90
C ASN A 194 10.82 -5.67 17.86
N LYS A 195 9.51 -5.69 17.56
CA LYS A 195 8.86 -6.69 16.70
C LYS A 195 8.31 -6.13 15.38
N GLY A 196 8.69 -4.92 14.99
CA GLY A 196 8.24 -4.33 13.73
C GLY A 196 8.42 -2.83 13.67
N HIS A 197 7.59 -2.17 12.86
CA HIS A 197 7.46 -0.72 12.87
C HIS A 197 6.71 -0.28 14.13
N THR A 198 7.22 0.76 14.78
CA THR A 198 6.72 1.25 16.05
C THR A 198 6.29 2.71 15.92
N LEU A 199 4.99 2.96 15.99
CA LEU A 199 4.43 4.31 15.96
C LEU A 199 4.97 5.13 17.14
N GLY A 200 5.35 6.38 16.87
CA GLY A 200 5.97 7.25 17.89
C GLY A 200 7.49 7.17 17.96
N ILE A 201 8.14 6.20 17.30
CA ILE A 201 9.59 6.03 17.39
C ILE A 201 10.32 7.12 16.58
N THR A 202 11.33 7.76 17.19
CA THR A 202 12.12 8.83 16.56
C THR A 202 13.48 8.36 16.06
N SER A 203 13.91 7.15 16.44
CA SER A 203 15.16 6.59 15.95
C SER A 203 15.07 6.29 14.45
N PRO A 204 16.16 6.45 13.69
CA PRO A 204 16.20 6.01 12.31
C PRO A 204 15.84 4.52 12.17
N PRO A 205 15.20 4.13 11.06
CA PRO A 205 14.94 2.73 10.78
C PRO A 205 16.28 1.99 10.51
N PRO A 206 16.30 0.65 10.67
CA PRO A 206 17.46 -0.15 10.32
C PRO A 206 17.99 0.14 8.90
N GLY A 207 19.26 0.50 8.84
CA GLY A 207 19.95 0.85 7.59
C GLY A 207 19.54 2.18 6.96
N GLY A 208 18.68 2.96 7.59
CA GLY A 208 18.21 4.24 7.07
C GLY A 208 18.70 5.45 7.84
N THR A 209 18.52 6.62 7.25
CA THR A 209 18.79 7.91 7.90
C THR A 209 17.52 8.72 8.17
N TRP A 210 16.39 8.28 7.64
CA TRP A 210 15.11 8.96 7.80
C TRP A 210 14.62 8.92 9.26
N THR A 211 14.17 10.05 9.81
CA THR A 211 13.76 10.17 11.22
C THR A 211 12.30 10.61 11.39
N GLY A 212 11.47 10.46 10.35
CA GLY A 212 10.08 10.91 10.40
C GLY A 212 9.89 12.43 10.37
N ASN A 213 10.97 13.21 10.37
CA ASN A 213 10.97 14.69 10.36
C ASN A 213 9.98 15.32 11.35
N SER A 214 9.62 14.62 12.42
CA SER A 214 8.63 15.07 13.40
C SER A 214 9.11 14.72 14.80
N SER A 215 8.85 15.62 15.75
CA SER A 215 9.10 15.36 17.18
C SER A 215 8.27 14.20 17.74
N GLU A 216 7.30 13.70 16.96
CA GLU A 216 6.37 12.65 17.31
C GLU A 216 6.73 11.30 16.69
N GLY A 217 7.86 11.19 15.99
CA GLY A 217 8.35 9.94 15.41
C GLY A 217 7.53 9.41 14.23
N LEU A 218 7.55 8.09 14.02
CA LEU A 218 6.83 7.38 12.95
C LEU A 218 5.31 7.55 13.10
N LYS A 219 4.64 7.89 11.98
CA LYS A 219 3.19 8.05 11.89
C LYS A 219 2.59 7.23 10.77
N CYS A 220 1.31 6.93 10.85
CA CYS A 220 0.55 6.29 9.78
C CYS A 220 0.69 7.03 8.44
N SER A 221 0.65 8.38 8.44
CA SER A 221 0.77 9.20 7.23
C SER A 221 2.15 9.15 6.56
N HIS A 222 3.18 8.68 7.25
CA HIS A 222 4.49 8.49 6.64
C HIS A 222 4.50 7.31 5.65
N CYS A 223 3.54 6.39 5.79
CA CYS A 223 3.40 5.21 4.94
C CYS A 223 2.12 5.28 4.10
N HIS A 224 1.05 5.87 4.60
CA HIS A 224 -0.26 5.91 3.94
C HIS A 224 -0.73 7.35 3.66
N ASN A 225 -1.39 7.57 2.53
CA ASN A 225 -2.12 8.80 2.28
C ASN A 225 -3.48 8.72 2.99
N VAL A 226 -3.63 9.50 4.04
CA VAL A 226 -4.84 9.56 4.88
C VAL A 226 -6.08 10.04 4.13
N HIS A 227 -5.91 10.71 2.98
CA HIS A 227 -7.01 11.14 2.10
C HIS A 227 -7.22 10.21 0.89
N GLY A 228 -6.61 9.03 0.92
CA GLY A 228 -6.65 8.06 -0.17
C GLY A 228 -5.74 8.42 -1.35
N ASN A 229 -5.40 7.44 -2.18
CA ASN A 229 -4.74 7.65 -3.47
C ASN A 229 -4.85 6.41 -4.37
N ASN A 230 -4.33 6.49 -5.59
CA ASN A 230 -4.39 5.38 -6.55
C ASN A 230 -3.27 4.32 -6.37
N PHE A 231 -2.64 4.23 -5.20
CA PHE A 231 -1.57 3.28 -4.91
C PHE A 231 -2.06 2.15 -3.99
N TYR A 232 -1.33 1.04 -3.98
CA TYR A 232 -1.69 -0.13 -3.19
C TYR A 232 -1.94 0.27 -1.73
N ARG A 233 -3.12 -0.06 -1.18
CA ARG A 233 -3.53 0.28 0.21
C ARG A 233 -3.29 1.74 0.61
N ASN A 234 -3.49 2.68 -0.32
CA ASN A 234 -3.20 4.09 -0.13
C ASN A 234 -1.75 4.40 0.23
N LEU A 235 -0.77 3.55 -0.07
CA LEU A 235 0.63 3.84 0.27
C LEU A 235 1.07 5.18 -0.33
N VAL A 236 1.86 5.97 0.40
CA VAL A 236 2.34 7.25 -0.10
C VAL A 236 3.27 7.06 -1.29
N LYS A 237 3.29 8.07 -2.16
CA LYS A 237 4.40 8.24 -3.07
C LYS A 237 5.58 8.79 -2.26
N SER A 238 6.78 8.23 -2.45
CA SER A 238 8.03 8.73 -1.85
C SER A 238 8.06 8.58 -0.32
N PRO A 239 8.08 7.34 0.20
CA PRO A 239 8.25 7.11 1.64
C PRO A 239 9.65 7.51 2.10
N GLY A 240 9.78 7.96 3.33
CA GLY A 240 11.09 8.29 3.89
C GLY A 240 11.82 9.39 3.12
N ASN A 241 13.05 9.09 2.69
CA ASN A 241 13.90 9.95 1.85
C ASN A 241 13.78 9.63 0.34
N ALA A 242 12.99 8.63 -0.04
CA ALA A 242 12.85 8.26 -1.45
C ALA A 242 12.21 9.40 -2.26
N THR A 243 12.53 9.46 -3.55
CA THR A 243 11.86 10.36 -4.50
C THR A 243 11.29 9.55 -5.66
N GLY A 244 10.02 9.79 -5.99
CA GLY A 244 9.35 9.19 -7.15
C GLY A 244 8.89 7.74 -6.96
N LYS A 245 9.31 7.06 -5.89
CA LYS A 245 8.97 5.66 -5.60
C LYS A 245 7.51 5.52 -5.21
N LYS A 246 6.82 4.51 -5.72
CA LYS A 246 5.38 4.26 -5.50
C LYS A 246 5.09 2.78 -5.67
N VAL A 247 4.04 2.29 -5.02
CA VAL A 247 3.58 0.90 -5.18
C VAL A 247 2.34 0.90 -6.06
N THR A 248 2.53 0.67 -7.35
CA THR A 248 1.44 0.46 -8.30
C THR A 248 0.80 -0.90 -8.07
N TYR A 249 -0.49 -1.02 -8.39
CA TYR A 249 -1.15 -2.31 -8.32
C TYR A 249 -2.24 -2.47 -9.36
N SER A 250 -2.53 -3.73 -9.68
CA SER A 250 -3.72 -4.14 -10.43
C SER A 250 -4.62 -5.03 -9.57
N THR A 251 -5.89 -5.12 -9.96
CA THR A 251 -6.86 -6.02 -9.34
C THR A 251 -7.35 -7.08 -10.33
N GLY A 252 -7.68 -8.27 -9.84
CA GLY A 252 -8.11 -9.41 -10.64
C GLY A 252 -6.94 -10.21 -11.23
N SER A 253 -7.24 -11.13 -12.13
CA SER A 253 -6.26 -12.07 -12.71
C SER A 253 -5.36 -11.45 -13.79
N GLY A 254 -5.70 -10.28 -14.32
CA GLY A 254 -4.88 -9.57 -15.30
C GLY A 254 -3.65 -8.93 -14.68
N TYR A 255 -2.45 -9.40 -15.05
CA TYR A 255 -1.18 -8.75 -14.76
C TYR A 255 -0.68 -8.04 -16.02
N GLY A 256 -0.41 -6.73 -15.91
CA GLY A 256 0.00 -5.89 -17.04
C GLY A 256 1.51 -5.86 -17.27
N GLY A 257 2.30 -6.51 -16.40
CA GLY A 257 3.76 -6.54 -16.49
C GLY A 257 4.45 -5.31 -15.90
N THR A 258 3.73 -4.38 -15.26
CA THR A 258 4.31 -3.11 -14.76
C THR A 258 3.89 -2.74 -13.34
N GLU A 259 3.02 -3.54 -12.74
CA GLU A 259 2.51 -3.32 -11.40
C GLU A 259 3.43 -3.96 -10.37
N ALA A 260 3.60 -3.32 -9.21
CA ALA A 260 4.38 -3.86 -8.11
C ALA A 260 3.61 -4.92 -7.30
N ILE A 261 2.28 -4.83 -7.33
CA ILE A 261 1.36 -5.75 -6.64
C ILE A 261 0.22 -6.13 -7.57
N GLN A 262 -0.20 -7.39 -7.52
CA GLN A 262 -1.45 -7.83 -8.11
C GLN A 262 -2.34 -8.42 -7.02
N GLN A 263 -3.54 -7.84 -6.88
CA GLN A 263 -4.54 -8.29 -5.91
C GLN A 263 -5.65 -9.07 -6.63
N ILE A 264 -5.73 -10.39 -6.45
CA ILE A 264 -6.67 -11.24 -7.20
C ILE A 264 -8.11 -11.07 -6.72
N SER A 265 -8.32 -11.01 -5.40
CA SER A 265 -9.66 -10.87 -4.82
C SER A 265 -9.98 -9.41 -4.49
N THR A 266 -11.12 -8.95 -4.99
CA THR A 266 -11.72 -7.64 -4.70
C THR A 266 -13.07 -7.74 -3.97
N SER A 267 -13.42 -8.93 -3.47
CA SER A 267 -14.58 -9.14 -2.59
C SER A 267 -14.55 -10.56 -1.98
N PRO A 268 -14.98 -10.73 -0.71
CA PRO A 268 -15.30 -9.67 0.26
C PRO A 268 -14.03 -8.97 0.78
N MET A 269 -14.19 -7.78 1.37
CA MET A 269 -13.07 -6.97 1.90
C MET A 269 -12.22 -7.73 2.92
N SER A 270 -12.84 -8.62 3.71
CA SER A 270 -12.16 -9.45 4.71
C SER A 270 -11.04 -10.33 4.13
N THR A 271 -11.13 -10.68 2.84
CA THR A 271 -10.18 -11.57 2.18
C THR A 271 -9.24 -10.87 1.21
N HIS A 272 -9.43 -9.58 0.88
CA HIS A 272 -8.59 -8.83 -0.08
C HIS A 272 -7.09 -9.03 0.15
N TYR A 273 -6.74 -9.04 1.43
CA TYR A 273 -5.38 -8.97 1.93
C TYR A 273 -4.87 -10.30 2.47
N GLY A 274 -5.58 -11.40 2.18
CA GLY A 274 -5.07 -12.74 2.42
C GLY A 274 -3.86 -13.03 1.53
N ALA A 275 -2.91 -13.83 2.03
CA ALA A 275 -1.68 -14.17 1.32
C ALA A 275 -1.97 -14.73 -0.09
N ASN A 276 -2.97 -15.60 -0.23
CA ASN A 276 -3.36 -16.20 -1.51
C ASN A 276 -3.97 -15.21 -2.53
N ASN A 277 -4.30 -13.99 -2.08
CA ASN A 277 -4.90 -12.96 -2.93
C ASN A 277 -3.91 -11.87 -3.33
N ILE A 278 -2.69 -11.87 -2.78
CA ILE A 278 -1.68 -10.83 -3.03
C ILE A 278 -0.46 -11.47 -3.70
N TYR A 279 -0.16 -11.03 -4.91
CA TYR A 279 1.03 -11.43 -5.63
C TYR A 279 1.95 -10.23 -5.72
N TYR A 280 3.21 -10.44 -5.34
CA TYR A 280 4.26 -9.44 -5.46
C TYR A 280 4.89 -9.54 -6.84
N ARG A 281 5.04 -8.40 -7.50
CA ARG A 281 5.31 -8.31 -8.92
C ARG A 281 6.44 -7.31 -9.19
N GLN A 282 7.05 -7.46 -10.35
CA GLN A 282 8.03 -6.52 -10.89
C GLN A 282 8.08 -6.65 -12.42
N THR A 283 8.66 -5.65 -13.08
CA THR A 283 8.66 -5.61 -14.55
C THR A 283 9.50 -6.74 -15.16
N ALA A 284 10.72 -6.95 -14.64
CA ALA A 284 11.57 -8.09 -14.98
C ALA A 284 12.69 -8.24 -13.93
N VAL A 285 13.32 -9.42 -13.92
CA VAL A 285 14.52 -9.72 -13.12
C VAL A 285 15.60 -8.67 -13.39
N GLY A 286 16.24 -8.19 -12.33
CA GLY A 286 17.32 -7.22 -12.42
C GLY A 286 16.93 -5.82 -12.92
N THR A 287 15.63 -5.52 -13.10
CA THR A 287 15.20 -4.15 -13.42
C THR A 287 15.37 -3.23 -12.22
N THR A 288 15.42 -1.92 -12.46
CA THR A 288 15.48 -0.93 -11.37
C THR A 288 14.15 -0.76 -10.64
N ASP A 289 13.06 -1.27 -11.22
CA ASP A 289 11.72 -1.28 -10.63
C ASP A 289 11.44 -2.67 -10.04
N PHE A 290 11.97 -2.90 -8.84
CA PHE A 290 11.86 -4.15 -8.09
C PHE A 290 10.69 -4.10 -7.08
N GLY A 291 9.60 -3.45 -7.50
CA GLY A 291 8.30 -3.46 -6.83
C GLY A 291 8.31 -2.87 -5.41
N LEU A 292 7.71 -3.58 -4.46
CA LEU A 292 7.52 -3.09 -3.09
C LEU A 292 8.85 -2.81 -2.36
N SER A 293 9.91 -3.57 -2.65
CA SER A 293 11.22 -3.34 -2.04
C SER A 293 11.82 -1.99 -2.43
N GLU A 294 11.54 -1.48 -3.64
CA GLU A 294 11.98 -0.15 -4.05
C GLU A 294 11.33 0.94 -3.19
N TRP A 295 10.07 0.74 -2.80
CA TRP A 295 9.36 1.61 -1.87
C TRP A 295 9.95 1.51 -0.45
N CYS A 296 10.20 0.30 0.06
CA CYS A 296 10.83 0.10 1.38
C CYS A 296 12.20 0.79 1.50
N SER A 297 12.97 0.83 0.40
CA SER A 297 14.29 1.46 0.36
C SER A 297 14.28 2.95 0.66
N GLY A 298 13.13 3.62 0.56
CA GLY A 298 12.99 5.02 0.93
C GLY A 298 13.23 5.30 2.41
N CYS A 299 12.92 4.34 3.27
CA CYS A 299 13.25 4.41 4.69
C CYS A 299 14.49 3.57 5.02
N HIS A 300 14.68 2.42 4.35
CA HIS A 300 15.64 1.39 4.72
C HIS A 300 16.89 1.35 3.82
N GLU A 301 17.46 2.52 3.50
CA GLU A 301 18.46 2.75 2.45
C GLU A 301 19.54 1.66 2.30
N SER A 302 20.26 1.32 3.37
CA SER A 302 21.44 0.46 3.33
C SER A 302 21.14 -1.05 3.40
N ILE A 303 19.87 -1.45 3.47
CA ILE A 303 19.47 -2.87 3.51
C ILE A 303 18.72 -3.31 2.24
N HIS A 304 18.87 -2.54 1.15
CA HIS A 304 18.37 -2.88 -0.18
C HIS A 304 19.49 -2.84 -1.22
N GLY A 305 19.39 -3.70 -2.23
CA GLY A 305 20.35 -3.71 -3.32
C GLY A 305 20.36 -5.00 -4.12
N GLN A 306 21.19 -4.97 -5.16
CA GLN A 306 21.55 -6.12 -5.98
C GLN A 306 22.71 -6.91 -5.33
N GLY A 307 22.86 -8.17 -5.72
CA GLY A 307 24.05 -8.96 -5.43
C GLY A 307 25.33 -8.21 -5.82
N GLY A 308 26.36 -8.32 -4.98
CA GLY A 308 27.63 -7.61 -5.16
C GLY A 308 27.64 -6.12 -4.87
N SER A 309 26.49 -5.53 -4.49
CA SER A 309 26.50 -4.18 -3.90
C SER A 309 27.29 -4.20 -2.60
N GLY A 310 28.04 -3.13 -2.30
CA GLY A 310 28.87 -3.08 -1.09
C GLY A 310 28.12 -3.31 0.24
N ASN A 311 26.81 -3.01 0.27
CA ASN A 311 25.94 -3.28 1.41
C ASN A 311 25.24 -4.66 1.37
N MET A 312 25.23 -5.35 0.23
CA MET A 312 24.66 -6.70 0.08
C MET A 312 25.73 -7.78 0.19
N GLY A 313 26.97 -7.50 -0.23
CA GLY A 313 28.03 -8.50 -0.35
C GLY A 313 27.85 -9.43 -1.55
N GLY A 314 28.69 -10.46 -1.61
CA GLY A 314 28.77 -11.46 -2.68
C GLY A 314 29.00 -10.93 -4.09
N SER A 315 28.55 -11.69 -5.09
CA SER A 315 28.66 -11.30 -6.50
C SER A 315 27.30 -10.93 -7.09
N ALA A 316 27.31 -10.28 -8.26
CA ALA A 316 26.11 -9.93 -9.03
C ALA A 316 25.29 -11.16 -9.47
N SER A 317 25.90 -12.35 -9.51
CA SER A 317 25.22 -13.61 -9.83
C SER A 317 25.06 -14.51 -8.60
N GLY A 318 25.17 -13.90 -7.42
CA GLY A 318 25.07 -14.53 -6.11
C GLY A 318 26.40 -14.93 -5.49
N ASP A 319 26.32 -15.50 -4.29
CA ASP A 319 27.50 -15.97 -3.56
C ASP A 319 28.07 -17.22 -4.27
N THR A 320 29.35 -17.15 -4.66
CA THR A 320 30.03 -18.23 -5.39
C THR A 320 30.67 -19.26 -4.45
N SER A 321 30.45 -19.13 -3.13
CA SER A 321 31.11 -19.89 -2.06
C SER A 321 32.64 -19.74 -2.02
N SER A 322 33.17 -18.73 -2.73
CA SER A 322 34.58 -18.34 -2.65
C SER A 322 34.77 -17.46 -1.42
N ALA A 323 35.78 -17.74 -0.60
CA ALA A 323 36.06 -16.96 0.61
C ALA A 323 36.21 -15.46 0.27
N GLY A 324 35.33 -14.62 0.85
CA GLY A 324 35.28 -13.18 0.60
C GLY A 324 34.14 -12.71 -0.33
N ASP A 325 33.40 -13.63 -0.95
CA ASP A 325 32.23 -13.36 -1.80
C ASP A 325 30.91 -13.79 -1.13
N GLU A 326 30.86 -13.83 0.21
CA GLU A 326 29.62 -14.14 0.93
C GLU A 326 28.64 -12.97 0.91
N TRP A 327 27.34 -13.27 0.84
CA TRP A 327 26.31 -12.26 1.07
C TRP A 327 26.31 -11.81 2.53
N LEU A 328 26.38 -10.49 2.73
CA LEU A 328 26.12 -9.86 4.02
C LEU A 328 24.63 -9.82 4.34
N ARG A 329 23.79 -9.73 3.29
CA ARG A 329 22.33 -9.58 3.35
C ARG A 329 21.72 -10.22 2.11
N HIS A 330 20.45 -10.66 2.20
CA HIS A 330 19.72 -11.10 1.01
C HIS A 330 19.59 -9.95 0.00
N PRO A 331 20.07 -10.15 -1.24
CA PRO A 331 19.76 -9.24 -2.33
C PRO A 331 18.24 -9.12 -2.47
N THR A 332 17.75 -7.90 -2.63
CA THR A 332 16.31 -7.63 -2.82
C THR A 332 15.96 -7.41 -4.29
N ARG A 333 16.89 -7.82 -5.17
CA ARG A 333 16.94 -7.61 -6.61
C ARG A 333 17.95 -8.62 -7.16
N ASP A 334 17.78 -8.99 -8.43
CA ASP A 334 18.73 -9.66 -9.34
C ASP A 334 19.31 -11.01 -8.94
N VAL A 335 18.78 -11.64 -7.90
CA VAL A 335 19.09 -13.02 -7.56
C VAL A 335 17.81 -13.82 -7.52
N THR A 336 17.66 -14.66 -8.53
CA THR A 336 16.50 -15.53 -8.70
C THR A 336 16.61 -16.82 -7.88
N MET A 337 15.48 -17.47 -7.64
CA MET A 337 15.46 -18.80 -6.99
C MET A 337 16.17 -19.87 -7.85
N SER A 338 16.23 -19.71 -9.17
CA SER A 338 16.98 -20.64 -10.03
C SER A 338 18.50 -20.50 -9.88
N GLU A 339 18.99 -19.27 -9.75
CA GLU A 339 20.40 -18.99 -9.41
C GLU A 339 20.72 -19.45 -7.98
N GLY A 340 19.81 -19.23 -7.03
CA GLY A 340 19.97 -19.73 -5.66
C GLY A 340 20.08 -21.26 -5.57
N VAL A 341 19.41 -22.02 -6.46
CA VAL A 341 19.64 -23.47 -6.58
C VAL A 341 21.03 -23.77 -7.14
N THR A 342 21.44 -23.07 -8.19
CA THR A 342 22.76 -23.26 -8.81
C THR A 342 23.89 -23.01 -7.81
N ASN A 343 23.73 -22.00 -6.96
CA ASN A 343 24.68 -21.62 -5.91
C ASN A 343 24.48 -22.41 -4.60
N LYS A 344 23.58 -23.40 -4.58
CA LYS A 344 23.29 -24.27 -3.41
C LYS A 344 22.79 -23.54 -2.16
N HIS A 345 22.21 -22.35 -2.33
CA HIS A 345 21.53 -21.66 -1.25
C HIS A 345 20.11 -22.17 -1.04
N ILE A 346 19.47 -22.76 -2.06
CA ILE A 346 18.07 -23.19 -2.04
C ILE A 346 17.98 -24.71 -2.16
N ASP A 347 17.16 -25.34 -1.33
CA ASP A 347 16.71 -26.71 -1.55
C ASP A 347 15.69 -26.75 -2.69
N SER A 348 16.17 -27.16 -3.88
CA SER A 348 15.33 -27.29 -5.07
C SER A 348 14.17 -28.26 -4.87
N ASN A 349 14.34 -29.31 -4.08
CA ASN A 349 13.28 -30.28 -3.86
C ASN A 349 12.17 -29.70 -2.98
N HIS A 350 12.52 -28.80 -2.07
CA HIS A 350 11.54 -28.18 -1.19
C HIS A 350 10.86 -26.98 -1.86
N TRP A 351 11.61 -26.00 -2.39
CA TRP A 351 11.02 -24.82 -3.03
C TRP A 351 10.11 -25.17 -4.20
N PHE A 352 10.51 -26.10 -5.06
CA PHE A 352 9.73 -26.50 -6.25
C PHE A 352 8.72 -27.64 -6.00
N SER A 353 8.59 -28.13 -4.76
CA SER A 353 7.53 -29.09 -4.40
C SER A 353 6.15 -28.44 -4.38
N SER A 354 5.08 -29.20 -4.16
CA SER A 354 3.76 -28.64 -3.87
C SER A 354 3.65 -28.35 -2.38
N LEU A 355 3.69 -27.06 -2.00
CA LEU A 355 3.44 -26.60 -0.64
C LEU A 355 2.03 -26.02 -0.53
N SER A 356 1.40 -26.16 0.63
CA SER A 356 0.08 -25.58 0.88
C SER A 356 0.18 -24.07 1.09
N SER A 357 1.23 -23.64 1.79
CA SER A 357 1.61 -22.23 2.02
C SER A 357 2.99 -21.95 1.47
N ARG A 358 3.25 -20.69 1.09
CA ARG A 358 4.57 -20.23 0.68
C ARG A 358 4.88 -18.87 1.24
N VAL A 359 6.15 -18.66 1.54
CA VAL A 359 6.70 -17.32 1.73
C VAL A 359 6.48 -16.50 0.46
N PRO A 360 6.08 -15.23 0.59
CA PRO A 360 5.84 -14.40 -0.58
C PRO A 360 7.17 -14.13 -1.28
N VAL A 361 7.13 -14.12 -2.60
CA VAL A 361 8.26 -13.76 -3.47
C VAL A 361 7.77 -12.81 -4.55
N VAL A 362 8.69 -12.05 -5.12
CA VAL A 362 8.41 -11.25 -6.31
C VAL A 362 8.56 -12.15 -7.53
N SER A 363 7.61 -12.10 -8.47
CA SER A 363 7.67 -12.88 -9.72
C SER A 363 7.22 -12.03 -10.91
N PRO A 364 8.12 -11.69 -11.85
CA PRO A 364 7.76 -11.07 -13.12
C PRO A 364 6.82 -11.91 -13.98
N SER A 365 7.02 -13.22 -14.06
CA SER A 365 6.29 -14.12 -14.95
C SER A 365 4.88 -14.42 -14.48
N GLY A 366 4.62 -14.30 -13.17
CA GLY A 366 3.38 -14.80 -12.60
C GLY A 366 3.52 -16.14 -11.89
N ILE A 367 4.57 -16.90 -12.18
CA ILE A 367 4.63 -18.34 -11.95
C ILE A 367 5.41 -18.64 -10.67
N ILE A 368 4.69 -18.99 -9.61
CA ILE A 368 5.27 -19.35 -8.30
C ILE A 368 4.94 -20.83 -8.00
N PRO A 369 5.94 -21.70 -7.72
CA PRO A 369 7.37 -21.41 -7.51
C PRO A 369 8.21 -21.32 -8.79
N GLY A 370 7.63 -21.49 -9.98
CA GLY A 370 8.38 -21.57 -11.25
C GLY A 370 8.99 -22.95 -11.46
N SER A 371 10.18 -23.02 -12.07
CA SER A 371 10.96 -24.26 -12.24
C SER A 371 12.41 -24.10 -11.79
N SER A 372 13.09 -25.20 -11.46
CA SER A 372 14.48 -25.16 -10.99
C SER A 372 15.48 -24.59 -11.99
N THR A 373 15.16 -24.60 -13.28
CA THR A 373 16.02 -24.10 -14.36
C THR A 373 15.56 -22.78 -14.96
N GLY A 374 14.47 -22.19 -14.47
CA GLY A 374 13.87 -21.00 -15.10
C GLY A 374 12.92 -20.21 -14.21
N SER A 375 12.98 -20.39 -12.89
CA SER A 375 12.24 -19.56 -11.94
C SER A 375 12.82 -18.15 -11.94
N ASP A 376 11.96 -17.17 -12.17
CA ASP A 376 12.25 -15.74 -12.07
C ASP A 376 11.82 -15.15 -10.72
N ASN A 377 11.53 -16.02 -9.76
CA ASN A 377 11.14 -15.61 -8.43
C ASN A 377 12.33 -15.03 -7.68
N GLU A 378 12.14 -13.93 -6.99
CA GLU A 378 13.17 -13.27 -6.19
C GLU A 378 12.67 -13.06 -4.76
N VAL A 379 13.58 -13.23 -3.80
CA VAL A 379 13.37 -12.80 -2.41
C VAL A 379 13.29 -11.28 -2.36
N PHE A 380 12.41 -10.79 -1.50
CA PHE A 380 12.26 -9.35 -1.25
C PHE A 380 12.04 -9.14 0.25
N CYS A 381 11.95 -7.90 0.73
CA CYS A 381 11.82 -7.66 2.17
C CYS A 381 10.61 -8.37 2.78
N GLY A 382 9.50 -8.45 2.03
CA GLY A 382 8.29 -9.12 2.47
C GLY A 382 8.39 -10.65 2.53
N SER A 383 9.42 -11.27 1.94
CA SER A 383 9.66 -12.71 2.01
C SER A 383 10.02 -13.20 3.40
N CYS A 384 10.58 -12.31 4.23
CA CYS A 384 11.00 -12.64 5.59
C CYS A 384 10.40 -11.71 6.65
N HIS A 385 9.98 -10.49 6.26
CA HIS A 385 9.48 -9.49 7.20
C HIS A 385 8.06 -9.05 6.86
N LYS A 386 7.28 -8.78 7.89
CA LYS A 386 6.01 -8.08 7.78
C LYS A 386 6.21 -6.58 7.88
N ALA A 387 5.54 -5.84 7.00
CA ALA A 387 5.73 -4.39 6.90
C ALA A 387 5.34 -3.64 8.19
N HIS A 388 4.26 -4.01 8.86
CA HIS A 388 3.89 -3.42 10.14
C HIS A 388 4.59 -4.10 11.33
N GLY A 389 4.87 -5.39 11.21
CA GLY A 389 5.47 -6.20 12.26
C GLY A 389 4.73 -7.52 12.47
N SER A 390 5.17 -8.30 13.45
CA SER A 390 4.54 -9.56 13.84
C SER A 390 4.67 -9.77 15.34
N ASP A 391 4.20 -10.90 15.85
CA ASP A 391 4.51 -11.30 17.22
C ASP A 391 5.94 -11.86 17.39
N LYS A 392 6.74 -11.87 16.30
CA LYS A 392 8.12 -12.34 16.25
C LYS A 392 9.10 -11.16 16.24
N LYS A 393 10.32 -11.41 16.72
CA LYS A 393 11.37 -10.39 16.79
C LYS A 393 11.68 -9.85 15.40
N PHE A 394 11.93 -8.54 15.30
CA PHE A 394 12.26 -7.86 14.03
C PHE A 394 11.17 -7.96 12.95
N GLY A 395 9.93 -8.23 13.34
CA GLY A 395 8.80 -8.36 12.41
C GLY A 395 8.95 -9.53 11.46
N LEU A 396 9.68 -10.58 11.86
CA LEU A 396 9.84 -11.78 11.04
C LEU A 396 8.47 -12.42 10.80
N LEU A 397 8.19 -12.80 9.56
CA LEU A 397 7.07 -13.67 9.24
C LEU A 397 7.47 -15.11 9.54
N TYR A 398 6.59 -15.84 10.18
CA TYR A 398 6.68 -17.30 10.22
C TYR A 398 5.61 -17.84 9.29
N ASP A 399 5.92 -18.94 8.62
CA ASP A 399 5.04 -19.69 7.75
C ASP A 399 4.98 -21.14 8.23
N ASP A 400 3.95 -21.84 7.79
CA ASP A 400 3.78 -23.27 7.97
C ASP A 400 3.37 -23.82 6.61
N ASP A 401 4.26 -24.59 5.98
CA ASP A 401 4.08 -25.11 4.63
C ASP A 401 2.86 -26.03 4.47
N SER A 402 2.26 -26.45 5.59
CA SER A 402 1.04 -27.23 5.67
C SER A 402 -0.25 -26.40 5.84
N THR A 403 -0.17 -25.15 6.30
CA THR A 403 -1.36 -24.32 6.56
C THR A 403 -1.25 -22.91 5.99
N SER A 404 -2.07 -22.60 4.98
CA SER A 404 -1.99 -21.36 4.20
C SER A 404 -2.97 -20.24 4.58
N SER A 405 -3.64 -20.38 5.73
CA SER A 405 -4.76 -19.51 6.11
C SER A 405 -4.47 -18.59 7.31
N LEU A 406 -3.37 -18.79 8.02
CA LEU A 406 -3.06 -17.98 9.19
C LEU A 406 -2.38 -16.68 8.80
N GLU A 407 -2.61 -15.65 9.62
CA GLU A 407 -1.89 -14.39 9.52
C GLU A 407 -0.39 -14.61 9.67
N ASP A 408 0.02 -15.42 10.64
CA ASP A 408 1.38 -15.94 10.83
C ASP A 408 1.32 -17.45 11.02
N GLY A 409 2.24 -18.17 10.40
CA GLY A 409 2.55 -19.56 10.71
C GLY A 409 3.29 -19.70 12.04
N THR A 410 3.70 -20.93 12.37
CA THR A 410 4.24 -21.25 13.70
C THR A 410 5.75 -21.52 13.70
N SER A 411 6.38 -21.68 12.53
CA SER A 411 7.72 -22.26 12.43
C SER A 411 8.68 -21.42 11.60
N MET A 412 9.62 -20.75 12.28
CA MET A 412 10.76 -20.09 11.63
C MET A 412 11.53 -21.07 10.75
N MET A 413 11.69 -22.32 11.21
CA MET A 413 12.47 -23.31 10.50
C MET A 413 11.81 -23.70 9.17
N GLN A 414 10.50 -23.96 9.15
CA GLN A 414 9.78 -24.23 7.90
C GLN A 414 9.84 -23.01 6.98
N THR A 415 9.67 -21.80 7.53
CA THR A 415 9.81 -20.55 6.76
C THR A 415 11.16 -20.46 6.05
N CYS A 416 12.25 -20.62 6.81
CA CYS A 416 13.60 -20.51 6.27
C CYS A 416 13.90 -21.63 5.28
N GLN A 417 13.45 -22.85 5.53
CA GLN A 417 13.68 -23.99 4.65
C GLN A 417 13.08 -23.82 3.25
N GLN A 418 12.02 -23.03 3.10
CA GLN A 418 11.47 -22.73 1.78
C GLN A 418 12.50 -22.08 0.85
N CYS A 419 13.42 -21.28 1.40
CA CYS A 419 14.45 -20.58 0.63
C CYS A 419 15.89 -21.01 0.96
N HIS A 420 16.10 -21.91 1.93
CA HIS A 420 17.43 -22.29 2.38
C HIS A 420 17.66 -23.80 2.36
N TYR A 421 18.78 -24.21 1.76
CA TYR A 421 19.33 -25.56 1.90
C TYR A 421 19.79 -25.77 3.34
N LYS A 422 19.48 -26.94 3.92
CA LYS A 422 19.87 -27.31 5.28
C LYS A 422 21.21 -28.04 5.35
#